data_AF-A0A840XRG2-F1
#
_entry.id   AF-A0A840XRG2-F1
#
_cell.length_a   1.000
_cell.length_b   1.000
_cell.length_c   1.000
_cell.angle_alpha   90.00
_cell.angle_beta   90.00
_cell.angle_gamma   90.00
#
_symmetry.space_group_name_H-M   'P 1'
#
loop_
_entity.id
_entity.type
_entity.pdbx_description
1 polymer ?
#
loop_
_entity_poly.entity_id
_entity_poly.type
_entity_poly.pdbx_seq_one_letter_code
_entity_poly.pdbx_strand_id
1 'polypeptide(L)'
;MAAPLLVTIATQRSGTKFLAACLNGGAAVRSFGEPFKPGPPDSPFPAFAIGWMGARPGFAFRNAEMAALLEAFLDSLAARAAAEGRIAHLDVMYNNLGAFTGAWTLPVNPEGESPLCRVLRARGAGVIHLVRESLAACVASTLIAGRRGYHRTTPLGADEAGLRLSADLAAAERQMRGILAARAFVRRAFRRHPAYAELTYPDFIEGQGLAPAALAALRRLPGLDGAATLAGAAALRPTAPDREAVVTNWTALVALEARVRAETEAAGGSP
;
A
#
# COMPACT_ATOMS: atom_id res chain seq x y z
N MET A 1 -17.81 -4.30 19.93
CA MET A 1 -17.26 -4.61 18.58
C MET A 1 -16.04 -3.72 18.36
N ALA A 2 -15.01 -4.20 17.65
CA ALA A 2 -13.87 -3.35 17.31
C ALA A 2 -14.33 -2.20 16.39
N ALA A 3 -13.72 -1.02 16.52
CA ALA A 3 -14.04 0.10 15.66
C ALA A 3 -13.68 -0.20 14.18
N PRO A 4 -14.46 0.28 13.20
CA PRO A 4 -14.19 0.02 11.79
C PRO A 4 -12.80 0.51 11.39
N LEU A 5 -12.13 -0.28 10.55
CA LEU A 5 -10.78 -0.01 10.05
C LEU A 5 -10.77 -0.25 8.53
N LEU A 6 -10.13 0.65 7.80
CA LEU A 6 -9.86 0.51 6.37
C LEU A 6 -8.37 0.36 6.13
N VAL A 7 -7.99 -0.53 5.22
CA VAL A 7 -6.58 -0.76 4.87
C VAL A 7 -6.42 -0.82 3.37
N THR A 8 -5.55 0.02 2.82
CA THR A 8 -5.07 -0.15 1.45
C THR A 8 -3.80 -0.99 1.44
N ILE A 9 -3.83 -2.14 0.78
CA ILE A 9 -2.66 -3.00 0.56
C ILE A 9 -2.18 -2.83 -0.88
N ALA A 10 -0.91 -2.49 -1.09
CA ALA A 10 -0.40 -2.22 -2.44
C ALA A 10 1.13 -2.30 -2.54
N THR A 11 1.68 -2.10 -3.74
CA THR A 11 3.11 -1.78 -3.92
C THR A 11 3.36 -0.28 -3.80
N GLN A 12 4.59 0.15 -3.52
CA GLN A 12 4.99 1.53 -3.71
C GLN A 12 4.67 1.99 -5.14
N ARG A 13 4.30 3.27 -5.29
CA ARG A 13 4.02 3.91 -6.60
C ARG A 13 2.81 3.31 -7.35
N SER A 14 1.86 2.73 -6.62
CA SER A 14 0.59 2.21 -7.13
C SER A 14 -0.55 3.24 -7.17
N GLY A 15 -0.35 4.43 -6.59
CA GLY A 15 -1.42 5.43 -6.42
C GLY A 15 -2.01 5.51 -5.01
N THR A 16 -1.49 4.74 -4.05
CA THR A 16 -1.91 4.78 -2.63
C THR A 16 -2.00 6.19 -2.07
N LYS A 17 -1.00 7.04 -2.31
CA LYS A 17 -1.03 8.44 -1.86
C LYS A 17 -2.19 9.25 -2.44
N PHE A 18 -2.53 9.02 -3.70
CA PHE A 18 -3.67 9.67 -4.35
C PHE A 18 -4.97 9.19 -3.73
N LEU A 19 -5.15 7.87 -3.61
CA LEU A 19 -6.31 7.28 -2.96
C LEU A 19 -6.47 7.78 -1.52
N ALA A 20 -5.41 7.74 -0.73
CA ALA A 20 -5.38 8.22 0.65
C ALA A 20 -5.73 9.71 0.76
N ALA A 21 -5.23 10.57 -0.15
CA ALA A 21 -5.56 11.98 -0.19
C ALA A 21 -7.04 12.22 -0.52
N CYS A 22 -7.58 11.50 -1.51
CA CYS A 22 -9.00 11.56 -1.84
C CYS A 22 -9.87 11.13 -0.65
N LEU A 23 -9.57 9.98 -0.03
CA LEU A 23 -10.30 9.48 1.14
C LEU A 23 -10.25 10.48 2.30
N ASN A 24 -9.07 11.03 2.59
CA ASN A 24 -8.88 11.99 3.69
C ASN A 24 -9.53 13.36 3.40
N GLY A 25 -9.77 13.69 2.13
CA GLY A 25 -10.52 14.88 1.71
C GLY A 25 -12.04 14.73 1.78
N GLY A 26 -12.57 13.50 1.91
CA GLY A 26 -13.99 13.24 2.19
C GLY A 26 -14.32 13.35 3.69
N ALA A 27 -15.57 13.22 4.10
CA ALA A 27 -15.95 13.24 5.52
C ALA A 27 -15.69 11.90 6.23
N ALA A 28 -15.76 10.77 5.52
CA ALA A 28 -15.86 9.45 6.15
C ALA A 28 -14.56 8.89 6.73
N VAL A 29 -13.41 9.23 6.15
CA VAL A 29 -12.15 8.52 6.39
C VAL A 29 -11.04 9.45 6.85
N ARG A 30 -10.34 9.07 7.92
CA ARG A 30 -9.08 9.68 8.34
C ARG A 30 -7.91 8.80 7.93
N SER A 31 -7.11 9.26 6.97
CA SER A 31 -5.92 8.50 6.52
C SER A 31 -4.68 8.82 7.35
N PHE A 32 -4.03 7.78 7.86
CA PHE A 32 -2.75 7.85 8.57
C PHE A 32 -1.54 7.57 7.67
N GLY A 33 -1.75 7.43 6.36
CA GLY A 33 -0.69 7.12 5.40
C GLY A 33 -0.07 5.75 5.63
N GLU A 34 1.25 5.64 5.51
CA GLU A 34 2.00 4.38 5.65
C GLU A 34 2.61 4.27 7.07
N PRO A 35 1.89 3.71 8.08
CA PRO A 35 2.36 3.70 9.47
C PRO A 35 3.55 2.78 9.75
N PHE A 36 3.82 1.85 8.84
CA PHE A 36 4.84 0.79 8.97
C PHE A 36 6.14 1.09 8.20
N LYS A 37 6.41 2.35 7.88
CA LYS A 37 7.66 2.72 7.18
C LYS A 37 8.89 2.43 8.06
N PRO A 38 9.99 1.94 7.49
CA PRO A 38 11.24 1.83 8.23
C PRO A 38 11.79 3.23 8.53
N GLY A 39 12.23 3.45 9.78
CA GLY A 39 12.96 4.66 10.20
C GLY A 39 12.17 5.63 11.11
N PRO A 40 12.65 5.94 12.33
CA PRO A 40 12.30 7.17 13.03
C PRO A 40 12.88 8.40 12.30
N PRO A 41 12.34 9.61 12.49
CA PRO A 41 11.29 9.98 13.46
C PRO A 41 9.84 9.88 12.94
N ASP A 42 9.64 9.61 11.65
CA ASP A 42 8.35 9.90 10.99
C ASP A 42 7.37 8.71 10.86
N SER A 43 7.74 7.52 11.34
CA SER A 43 6.84 6.36 11.24
C SER A 43 6.03 6.12 12.53
N PRO A 44 4.68 6.20 12.47
CA PRO A 44 3.80 6.02 13.63
C PRO A 44 3.97 4.70 14.40
N PHE A 45 4.14 3.57 13.69
CA PHE A 45 4.20 2.27 14.35
C PHE A 45 5.49 2.06 15.17
N PRO A 46 6.72 2.29 14.66
CA PRO A 46 7.93 2.18 15.46
C PRO A 46 7.90 3.03 16.73
N ALA A 47 7.43 4.28 16.64
CA ALA A 47 7.29 5.16 17.81
C ALA A 47 6.30 4.61 18.84
N PHE A 48 5.13 4.14 18.39
CA PHE A 48 4.16 3.48 19.26
C PHE A 48 4.73 2.22 19.91
N ALA A 49 5.42 1.37 19.14
CA ALA A 49 5.98 0.12 19.61
C ALA A 49 7.04 0.35 20.71
N ILE A 50 7.93 1.34 20.54
CA ILE A 50 8.92 1.70 21.55
C ILE A 50 8.24 2.07 22.88
N GLY A 51 7.23 2.94 22.85
CA GLY A 51 6.50 3.33 24.06
C GLY A 51 5.72 2.17 24.68
N TRP A 52 5.07 1.35 23.86
CA TRP A 52 4.29 0.20 24.32
C TRP A 52 5.16 -0.87 24.99
N MET A 53 6.34 -1.14 24.42
CA MET A 53 7.33 -2.09 24.97
C MET A 53 8.00 -1.52 26.22
N GLY A 54 8.34 -0.23 26.24
CA GLY A 54 8.94 0.42 27.41
C GLY A 54 8.03 0.39 28.65
N ALA A 55 6.71 0.38 28.46
CA ALA A 55 5.73 0.23 29.53
C ALA A 55 5.57 -1.23 30.04
N ARG A 56 6.26 -2.21 29.44
CA ARG A 56 6.12 -3.64 29.71
C ARG A 56 7.49 -4.30 29.88
N PRO A 57 8.10 -4.23 31.07
CA PRO A 57 9.47 -4.70 31.31
C PRO A 57 9.69 -6.21 31.09
N GLY A 58 8.63 -7.00 30.94
CA GLY A 58 8.68 -8.43 30.64
C GLY A 58 8.40 -8.80 29.18
N PHE A 59 8.31 -7.83 28.27
CA PHE A 59 7.99 -8.11 26.87
C PHE A 59 9.03 -9.02 26.22
N ALA A 60 8.61 -10.21 25.81
CA ALA A 60 9.49 -11.28 25.35
C ALA A 60 9.33 -11.58 23.85
N PHE A 61 8.70 -10.68 23.10
CA PHE A 61 8.43 -10.82 21.67
C PHE A 61 7.67 -12.12 21.32
N ARG A 62 6.86 -12.64 22.24
CA ARG A 62 6.04 -13.83 21.96
C ARG A 62 4.93 -13.48 20.98
N ASN A 63 4.51 -14.44 20.16
CA ASN A 63 3.45 -14.26 19.16
C ASN A 63 2.18 -13.56 19.70
N ALA A 64 1.75 -13.89 20.91
CA ALA A 64 0.58 -13.27 21.55
C ALA A 64 0.83 -11.80 21.92
N GLU A 65 2.01 -11.47 22.44
CA GLU A 65 2.37 -10.10 22.84
C GLU A 65 2.55 -9.22 21.60
N MET A 66 3.17 -9.79 20.57
CA MET A 66 3.31 -9.23 19.24
C MET A 66 1.94 -8.93 18.60
N ALA A 67 0.99 -9.87 18.66
CA ALA A 67 -0.38 -9.65 18.21
C ALA A 67 -1.08 -8.55 19.01
N ALA A 68 -0.95 -8.56 20.34
CA ALA A 68 -1.51 -7.53 21.22
C ALA A 68 -0.92 -6.14 20.96
N LEU A 69 0.38 -6.04 20.66
CA LEU A 69 1.02 -4.80 20.26
C LEU A 69 0.40 -4.24 18.96
N LEU A 70 0.24 -5.10 17.94
CA LEU A 70 -0.36 -4.70 16.68
C LEU A 70 -1.83 -4.29 16.87
N GLU A 71 -2.60 -5.06 17.64
CA GLU A 71 -3.99 -4.72 17.96
C GLU A 71 -4.11 -3.38 18.69
N ALA A 72 -3.30 -3.18 19.73
CA ALA A 72 -3.30 -1.92 20.48
C ALA A 72 -2.92 -0.72 19.60
N PHE A 73 -2.01 -0.92 18.64
CA PHE A 73 -1.68 0.11 17.66
C PHE A 73 -2.87 0.44 16.76
N LEU A 74 -3.52 -0.57 16.18
CA LEU A 74 -4.68 -0.38 15.33
C LEU A 74 -5.84 0.27 16.08
N ASP A 75 -6.06 -0.10 17.35
CA ASP A 75 -7.05 0.54 18.23
C ASP A 75 -6.72 2.00 18.48
N SER A 76 -5.44 2.34 18.66
CA SER A 76 -5.03 3.74 18.82
C SER A 76 -5.36 4.59 17.58
N LEU A 77 -5.20 4.03 16.37
CA LEU A 77 -5.56 4.73 15.13
C LEU A 77 -7.08 4.87 14.99
N ALA A 78 -7.82 3.79 15.28
CA ALA A 78 -9.26 3.78 15.23
C ALA A 78 -9.88 4.78 16.23
N ALA A 79 -9.37 4.85 17.46
CA ALA A 79 -9.81 5.82 18.45
C ALA A 79 -9.56 7.27 18.01
N ARG A 80 -8.41 7.56 17.40
CA ARG A 80 -8.09 8.89 16.87
C ARG A 80 -9.02 9.30 15.73
N ALA A 81 -9.33 8.39 14.82
CA ALA A 81 -10.28 8.67 13.75
C ALA A 81 -11.72 8.83 14.28
N ALA A 82 -12.13 7.99 15.24
CA ALA A 82 -13.44 8.03 15.85
C ALA A 82 -13.70 9.35 16.61
N ALA A 83 -12.66 9.95 17.21
CA ALA A 83 -12.75 11.28 17.82
C ALA A 83 -13.12 12.40 16.82
N GLU A 84 -12.87 12.18 15.52
CA GLU A 84 -13.29 13.06 14.43
C GLU A 84 -14.63 12.60 13.80
N GLY A 85 -15.24 11.52 14.28
CA GLY A 85 -16.41 10.89 13.67
C GLY A 85 -16.09 10.13 12.37
N ARG A 86 -14.84 9.66 12.20
CA ARG A 86 -14.31 9.09 10.95
C ARG A 86 -13.78 7.68 11.16
N ILE A 87 -13.60 6.96 10.07
CA ILE A 87 -12.98 5.63 10.03
C ILE A 87 -11.49 5.76 9.81
N ALA A 88 -10.69 5.00 10.56
CA ALA A 88 -9.25 4.98 10.38
C ALA A 88 -8.88 4.28 9.07
N HIS A 89 -7.99 4.89 8.30
CA HIS A 89 -7.39 4.30 7.11
C HIS A 89 -5.86 4.27 7.21
N LEU A 90 -5.25 3.18 6.76
CA LEU A 90 -3.80 3.07 6.62
C LEU A 90 -3.39 2.37 5.33
N ASP A 91 -2.23 2.74 4.83
CA ASP A 91 -1.54 2.13 3.71
C ASP A 91 -0.54 1.08 4.22
N VAL A 92 -0.64 -0.13 3.69
CA VAL A 92 0.26 -1.26 3.95
C VAL A 92 0.92 -1.63 2.63
N MET A 93 2.22 -1.37 2.51
CA MET A 93 2.94 -1.78 1.32
C MET A 93 3.20 -3.29 1.34
N TYR A 94 3.39 -3.94 0.19
CA TYR A 94 3.64 -5.39 0.13
C TYR A 94 4.84 -5.82 0.97
N ASN A 95 5.91 -5.02 1.01
CA ASN A 95 7.05 -5.27 1.89
C ASN A 95 6.70 -5.09 3.38
N ASN A 96 5.60 -4.41 3.72
CA ASN A 96 5.08 -4.34 5.08
C ASN A 96 4.35 -5.60 5.53
N LEU A 97 3.88 -6.44 4.60
CA LEU A 97 3.24 -7.72 4.94
C LEU A 97 4.20 -8.70 5.65
N GLY A 98 5.51 -8.40 5.59
CA GLY A 98 6.56 -9.04 6.39
C GLY A 98 7.45 -8.05 7.19
N ALA A 99 7.11 -6.76 7.34
CA ALA A 99 8.02 -5.75 7.93
C ALA A 99 8.34 -5.91 9.43
N PHE A 100 7.98 -7.03 10.05
CA PHE A 100 8.49 -7.42 11.36
C PHE A 100 9.41 -8.66 11.31
N THR A 101 10.00 -8.93 10.14
CA THR A 101 11.02 -9.97 9.93
C THR A 101 12.29 -9.63 10.69
N GLY A 102 12.27 -10.11 11.93
CA GLY A 102 13.30 -10.12 12.96
C GLY A 102 12.67 -10.78 14.20
N ALA A 103 11.45 -10.37 14.56
CA ALA A 103 10.66 -10.96 15.63
C ALA A 103 9.48 -11.84 15.17
N TRP A 104 9.10 -11.82 13.89
CA TRP A 104 7.90 -12.51 13.36
C TRP A 104 8.15 -13.51 12.21
N THR A 105 9.42 -13.85 11.95
CA THR A 105 9.93 -14.80 10.92
C THR A 105 9.74 -14.44 9.43
N LEU A 106 10.57 -15.14 8.64
CA LEU A 106 10.98 -15.06 7.22
C LEU A 106 10.05 -14.33 6.20
N PRO A 107 10.64 -13.73 5.14
CA PRO A 107 9.90 -13.08 4.06
C PRO A 107 8.85 -14.04 3.50
N VAL A 108 7.61 -13.55 3.39
CA VAL A 108 6.46 -14.17 2.72
C VAL A 108 6.67 -15.67 2.48
N ASN A 109 6.42 -16.52 3.48
CA ASN A 109 6.24 -17.94 3.19
C ASN A 109 5.02 -18.03 2.24
N PRO A 110 5.19 -18.43 0.96
CA PRO A 110 4.08 -18.48 0.02
C PRO A 110 3.00 -19.47 0.42
N GLU A 111 3.25 -20.34 1.39
CA GLU A 111 2.28 -21.27 1.99
C GLU A 111 1.72 -20.80 3.33
N GLY A 112 2.33 -19.78 3.95
CA GLY A 112 1.98 -19.26 5.26
C GLY A 112 0.98 -18.11 5.22
N GLU A 113 0.41 -17.80 6.37
CA GLU A 113 -0.46 -16.65 6.57
C GLU A 113 0.33 -15.47 7.19
N SER A 114 0.19 -14.25 6.65
CA SER A 114 0.75 -13.05 7.28
C SER A 114 -0.01 -12.75 8.58
N PRO A 115 0.68 -12.57 9.73
CA PRO A 115 0.03 -12.19 10.99
C PRO A 115 -0.80 -10.91 10.87
N LEU A 116 -0.35 -9.94 10.06
CA LEU A 116 -1.09 -8.71 9.80
C LEU A 116 -2.40 -9.02 9.06
N CYS A 117 -2.35 -9.82 7.98
CA CYS A 117 -3.57 -10.23 7.27
C CYS A 117 -4.55 -10.95 8.19
N ARG A 118 -4.06 -11.83 9.07
CA ARG A 118 -4.87 -12.54 10.06
C ARG A 118 -5.61 -11.58 10.98
N VAL A 119 -4.88 -10.61 11.56
CA VAL A 119 -5.46 -9.59 12.46
C VAL A 119 -6.49 -8.73 11.72
N LEU A 120 -6.20 -8.31 10.48
CA LEU A 120 -7.14 -7.52 9.69
C LEU A 120 -8.44 -8.27 9.39
N ARG A 121 -8.36 -9.57 9.06
CA ARG A 121 -9.55 -10.40 8.85
C ARG A 121 -10.33 -10.63 10.13
N ALA A 122 -9.64 -10.95 11.23
CA ALA A 122 -10.29 -11.15 12.53
C ALA A 122 -11.05 -9.89 13.01
N ARG A 123 -10.54 -8.70 12.66
CA ARG A 123 -11.20 -7.41 12.93
C ARG A 123 -12.35 -7.08 11.98
N GLY A 124 -12.53 -7.81 10.88
CA GLY A 124 -13.49 -7.46 9.84
C GLY A 124 -13.12 -6.16 9.11
N ALA A 125 -11.82 -5.82 9.02
CA ALA A 125 -11.37 -4.58 8.38
C ALA A 125 -11.80 -4.53 6.90
N GLY A 126 -12.16 -3.35 6.40
CA GLY A 126 -12.33 -3.13 4.96
C GLY A 126 -10.98 -3.09 4.27
N VAL A 127 -10.76 -3.97 3.31
CA VAL A 127 -9.50 -4.14 2.60
C VAL A 127 -9.64 -3.64 1.17
N ILE A 128 -8.76 -2.71 0.81
CA ILE A 128 -8.61 -2.20 -0.55
C ILE A 128 -7.29 -2.76 -1.08
N HIS A 129 -7.33 -3.71 -2.01
CA HIS A 129 -6.15 -4.13 -2.73
C HIS A 129 -5.95 -3.22 -3.94
N LEU A 130 -4.96 -2.32 -3.88
CA LEU A 130 -4.69 -1.40 -4.98
C LEU A 130 -3.58 -1.95 -5.88
N VAL A 131 -3.98 -2.32 -7.09
CA VAL A 131 -3.13 -2.94 -8.11
C VAL A 131 -2.75 -1.89 -9.16
N ARG A 132 -1.51 -1.93 -9.63
CA ARG A 132 -1.08 -1.14 -10.79
C ARG A 132 -0.58 -2.10 -11.86
N GLU A 133 -1.34 -2.27 -12.94
CA GLU A 133 -1.06 -3.36 -13.88
C GLU A 133 0.37 -3.29 -14.44
N SER A 134 0.79 -2.19 -15.05
CA SER A 134 2.16 -2.14 -15.58
C SER A 134 3.22 -2.16 -14.46
N LEU A 135 3.95 -3.27 -14.38
CA LEU A 135 5.09 -3.46 -13.48
C LEU A 135 6.31 -2.67 -13.95
N ALA A 136 6.54 -2.56 -15.27
CA ALA A 136 7.56 -1.70 -15.85
C ALA A 136 7.34 -0.24 -15.42
N ALA A 137 6.09 0.21 -15.44
CA ALA A 137 5.73 1.55 -14.96
C ALA A 137 5.98 1.73 -13.45
N CYS A 138 5.78 0.69 -12.62
CA CYS A 138 6.14 0.69 -11.20
C CYS A 138 7.67 0.84 -11.00
N VAL A 139 8.46 0.04 -11.72
CA VAL A 139 9.93 0.07 -11.66
C VAL A 139 10.44 1.45 -12.10
N ALA A 140 10.01 1.94 -13.26
CA ALA A 140 10.38 3.27 -13.75
C ALA A 140 9.98 4.38 -12.77
N SER A 141 8.77 4.31 -12.20
CA SER A 141 8.33 5.28 -11.20
C SER A 141 9.20 5.28 -9.96
N THR A 142 9.70 4.11 -9.54
CA THR A 142 10.58 3.95 -8.37
C THR A 142 11.97 4.49 -8.67
N LEU A 143 12.51 4.19 -9.85
CA LEU A 143 13.81 4.67 -10.33
C LEU A 143 13.84 6.21 -10.40
N ILE A 144 12.82 6.81 -11.04
CA ILE A 144 12.68 8.26 -11.15
C ILE A 144 12.55 8.89 -9.75
N ALA A 145 11.76 8.30 -8.85
CA ALA A 145 11.59 8.80 -7.49
C ALA A 145 12.88 8.74 -6.66
N GLY A 146 13.63 7.64 -6.78
CA GLY A 146 14.90 7.46 -6.09
C GLY A 146 15.93 8.49 -6.53
N ARG A 147 16.00 8.78 -7.85
CA ARG A 147 16.93 9.79 -8.37
C ARG A 147 16.56 11.21 -7.97
N ARG A 148 15.26 11.55 -8.00
CA ARG A 148 14.77 12.91 -7.67
C ARG A 148 14.84 13.25 -6.18
N GLY A 149 15.11 12.26 -5.33
CA GLY A 149 14.91 12.38 -3.89
C GLY A 149 13.41 12.37 -3.56
N TYR A 150 12.98 11.44 -2.73
CA TYR A 150 11.58 11.36 -2.32
C TYR A 150 11.14 12.67 -1.60
N HIS A 151 9.88 13.08 -1.80
CA HIS A 151 9.16 14.08 -0.98
C HIS A 151 9.45 15.58 -1.14
N ARG A 152 10.07 16.05 -2.24
CA ARG A 152 10.15 17.52 -2.45
C ARG A 152 8.78 18.12 -2.79
N THR A 153 8.31 19.01 -1.92
CA THR A 153 7.22 19.98 -2.14
C THR A 153 7.66 21.15 -3.03
N THR A 154 8.94 21.20 -3.39
CA THR A 154 9.54 22.27 -4.19
C THR A 154 9.19 22.09 -5.66
N PRO A 155 8.85 23.17 -6.40
CA PRO A 155 8.68 23.14 -7.85
C PRO A 155 9.89 22.50 -8.53
N LEU A 156 9.62 21.71 -9.58
CA LEU A 156 10.64 21.10 -10.43
C LEU A 156 11.61 22.19 -10.92
N GLY A 157 12.90 22.09 -10.55
CA GLY A 157 13.94 22.99 -11.05
C GLY A 157 14.29 22.70 -12.52
N ALA A 158 14.93 23.67 -13.18
CA ALA A 158 15.34 23.61 -14.59
C ALA A 158 16.33 22.46 -14.94
N ASP A 159 16.89 21.79 -13.93
CA ASP A 159 17.95 20.77 -14.04
C ASP A 159 17.44 19.36 -14.43
N GLU A 160 16.14 19.19 -14.68
CA GLU A 160 15.55 17.90 -15.09
C GLU A 160 15.29 17.76 -16.60
N ALA A 161 15.51 18.82 -17.39
CA ALA A 161 15.42 18.78 -18.84
C ALA A 161 16.59 17.96 -19.41
N GLY A 162 16.42 16.63 -19.49
CA GLY A 162 17.45 15.71 -19.97
C GLY A 162 17.74 14.52 -19.04
N LEU A 163 16.96 14.33 -17.97
CA LEU A 163 17.13 13.17 -17.10
C LEU A 163 17.00 11.87 -17.91
N ARG A 164 18.07 11.07 -17.90
CA ARG A 164 18.13 9.74 -18.53
C ARG A 164 18.57 8.71 -17.50
N LEU A 165 17.75 7.70 -17.29
CA LEU A 165 17.97 6.63 -16.32
C LEU A 165 17.92 5.29 -17.02
N SER A 166 18.79 4.36 -16.63
CA SER A 166 18.72 2.97 -17.08
C SER A 166 18.27 2.10 -15.91
N ALA A 167 17.28 1.23 -16.16
CA ALA A 167 16.87 0.24 -15.18
C ALA A 167 17.86 -0.93 -15.18
N ASP A 168 18.32 -1.36 -14.01
CA ASP A 168 18.95 -2.67 -13.83
C ASP A 168 17.88 -3.75 -14.05
N LEU A 169 17.99 -4.49 -15.15
CA LEU A 169 17.00 -5.50 -15.55
C LEU A 169 16.93 -6.68 -14.57
N ALA A 170 18.05 -7.08 -13.96
CA ALA A 170 18.06 -8.16 -12.99
C ALA A 170 17.38 -7.72 -11.68
N ALA A 171 17.62 -6.50 -11.22
CA ALA A 171 16.90 -5.93 -10.09
C ALA A 171 15.42 -5.71 -10.39
N ALA A 172 15.09 -5.22 -11.58
CA ALA A 172 13.72 -5.05 -12.04
C ALA A 172 12.96 -6.38 -12.07
N GLU A 173 13.57 -7.45 -12.58
CA GLU A 173 12.97 -8.78 -12.61
C GLU A 173 12.61 -9.29 -11.21
N ARG A 174 13.55 -9.18 -10.26
CA ARG A 174 13.29 -9.55 -8.86
C ARG A 174 12.13 -8.75 -8.26
N GLN A 175 12.10 -7.44 -8.53
CA GLN A 175 11.01 -6.58 -8.07
C GLN A 175 9.66 -6.96 -8.69
N MET A 176 9.60 -7.19 -10.01
CA MET A 176 8.38 -7.57 -10.72
C MET A 176 7.81 -8.89 -10.19
N ARG A 177 8.66 -9.91 -10.03
CA ARG A 177 8.26 -11.19 -9.44
C ARG A 177 7.76 -11.03 -8.01
N GLY A 178 8.46 -10.24 -7.19
CA GLY A 178 8.03 -9.94 -5.82
C GLY A 178 6.65 -9.27 -5.77
N ILE A 179 6.36 -8.34 -6.69
CA ILE A 179 5.05 -7.70 -6.81
C ILE A 179 3.96 -8.72 -7.19
N LEU A 180 4.21 -9.58 -8.19
CA LEU A 180 3.23 -10.59 -8.61
C LEU A 180 2.96 -11.60 -7.49
N ALA A 181 4.01 -12.10 -6.82
CA ALA A 181 3.86 -12.99 -5.68
C ALA A 181 3.05 -12.35 -4.54
N ALA A 182 3.29 -11.07 -4.24
CA ALA A 182 2.53 -10.35 -3.23
C ALA A 182 1.06 -10.14 -3.62
N ARG A 183 0.75 -9.85 -4.90
CA ARG A 183 -0.63 -9.77 -5.38
C ARG A 183 -1.38 -11.07 -5.20
N ALA A 184 -0.78 -12.18 -5.65
CA ALA A 184 -1.35 -13.51 -5.52
C ALA A 184 -1.57 -13.87 -4.04
N PHE A 185 -0.60 -13.52 -3.19
CA PHE A 185 -0.70 -13.68 -1.74
C PHE A 185 -1.90 -12.90 -1.16
N VAL A 186 -2.05 -11.61 -1.46
CA VAL A 186 -3.15 -10.78 -0.94
C VAL A 186 -4.51 -11.29 -1.44
N ARG A 187 -4.63 -11.56 -2.75
CA ARG A 187 -5.83 -12.14 -3.35
C ARG A 187 -6.22 -13.45 -2.69
N ARG A 188 -5.27 -14.33 -2.40
CA ARG A 188 -5.50 -15.59 -1.67
C ARG A 188 -5.91 -15.33 -0.22
N ALA A 189 -5.19 -14.45 0.49
CA ALA A 189 -5.43 -14.16 1.89
C ALA A 189 -6.83 -13.58 2.15
N PHE A 190 -7.42 -12.88 1.17
CA PHE A 190 -8.72 -12.21 1.32
C PHE A 190 -9.82 -12.74 0.36
N ARG A 191 -9.60 -13.85 -0.35
CA ARG A 191 -10.54 -14.40 -1.37
C ARG A 191 -12.00 -14.53 -0.91
N ARG A 192 -12.23 -14.83 0.38
CA ARG A 192 -13.56 -15.00 0.98
C ARG A 192 -13.89 -13.94 2.03
N HIS A 193 -13.10 -12.88 2.08
CA HIS A 193 -13.31 -11.79 3.01
C HIS A 193 -14.42 -10.88 2.46
N PRO A 194 -15.57 -10.73 3.13
CA PRO A 194 -16.71 -10.00 2.57
C PRO A 194 -16.42 -8.49 2.40
N ALA A 195 -15.48 -7.97 3.17
CA ALA A 195 -15.08 -6.57 3.14
C ALA A 195 -13.79 -6.38 2.33
N TYR A 196 -13.76 -6.89 1.09
CA TYR A 196 -12.61 -6.79 0.18
C TYR A 196 -13.01 -6.12 -1.13
N ALA A 197 -12.22 -5.13 -1.56
CA ALA A 197 -12.35 -4.48 -2.85
C ALA A 197 -10.97 -4.43 -3.53
N GLU A 198 -10.92 -4.74 -4.81
CA GLU A 198 -9.73 -4.55 -5.62
C GLU A 198 -9.93 -3.37 -6.56
N LEU A 199 -8.95 -2.47 -6.59
CA LEU A 199 -8.94 -1.30 -7.46
C LEU A 199 -7.70 -1.36 -8.35
N THR A 200 -7.83 -0.85 -9.58
CA THR A 200 -6.75 -0.82 -10.56
C THR A 200 -6.33 0.60 -10.86
N TYR A 201 -5.02 0.86 -10.86
CA TYR A 201 -4.42 2.10 -11.33
C TYR A 201 -4.13 2.02 -12.84
N PRO A 202 -4.42 3.06 -13.63
CA PRO A 202 -4.97 4.35 -13.21
C PRO A 202 -6.51 4.40 -13.14
N ASP A 203 -7.20 3.31 -13.47
CA ASP A 203 -8.66 3.26 -13.67
C ASP A 203 -9.50 3.80 -12.50
N PHE A 204 -8.99 3.73 -11.26
CA PHE A 204 -9.68 4.27 -10.11
C PHE A 204 -9.67 5.81 -10.03
N ILE A 205 -8.94 6.50 -10.92
CA ILE A 205 -8.73 7.96 -10.92
C ILE A 205 -9.56 8.61 -12.02
N GLU A 206 -10.29 9.67 -11.69
CA GLU A 206 -10.96 10.53 -12.65
C GLU A 206 -10.71 12.01 -12.30
N GLY A 207 -9.94 12.71 -13.15
CA GLY A 207 -9.51 14.08 -12.87
C GLY A 207 -8.71 14.19 -11.56
N GLN A 208 -9.22 14.97 -10.62
CA GLN A 208 -8.64 15.11 -9.27
C GLN A 208 -9.33 14.22 -8.22
N GLY A 209 -10.25 13.34 -8.63
CA GLY A 209 -11.03 12.49 -7.71
C GLY A 209 -10.93 11.00 -8.03
N LEU A 210 -11.78 10.23 -7.35
CA LEU A 210 -11.96 8.81 -7.60
C LEU A 210 -13.03 8.60 -8.67
N ALA A 211 -12.79 7.69 -9.60
CA ALA A 211 -13.75 7.30 -10.61
C ALA A 211 -15.03 6.70 -9.97
N PRO A 212 -16.22 6.87 -10.58
CA PRO A 212 -17.49 6.37 -10.05
C PRO A 212 -17.49 4.88 -9.70
N ALA A 213 -16.85 4.05 -10.53
CA ALA A 213 -16.72 2.61 -10.28
C ALA A 213 -15.91 2.31 -9.00
N ALA A 214 -14.85 3.08 -8.75
CA ALA A 214 -14.07 2.96 -7.52
C ALA A 214 -14.88 3.38 -6.29
N LEU A 215 -15.63 4.48 -6.38
CA LEU A 215 -16.53 4.92 -5.30
C LEU A 215 -17.61 3.86 -4.99
N ALA A 216 -18.21 3.26 -6.02
CA ALA A 216 -19.20 2.20 -5.85
C ALA A 216 -18.58 0.95 -5.20
N ALA A 217 -17.34 0.59 -5.54
CA ALA A 217 -16.63 -0.50 -4.88
C ALA A 217 -16.34 -0.20 -3.40
N LEU A 218 -15.88 1.01 -3.09
CA LEU A 218 -15.53 1.41 -1.72
C LEU A 218 -16.75 1.54 -0.80
N ARG A 219 -17.91 1.97 -1.30
CA ARG A 219 -19.16 2.05 -0.51
C ARG A 219 -19.64 0.70 0.03
N ARG A 220 -19.18 -0.41 -0.56
CA ARG A 220 -19.50 -1.77 -0.08
C ARG A 220 -18.65 -2.19 1.12
N LEU A 221 -17.62 -1.43 1.48
CA LEU A 221 -16.78 -1.72 2.64
C LEU A 221 -17.45 -1.25 3.94
N PRO A 222 -17.21 -1.93 5.07
CA PRO A 222 -17.83 -1.63 6.35
C PRO A 222 -17.66 -0.17 6.77
N GLY A 223 -18.78 0.47 7.11
CA GLY A 223 -18.83 1.85 7.61
C GLY A 223 -18.74 2.94 6.54
N LEU A 224 -18.72 2.60 5.25
CA LEU A 224 -18.67 3.56 4.14
C LEU A 224 -19.99 3.73 3.38
N ASP A 225 -21.01 2.94 3.69
CA ASP A 225 -22.32 2.93 3.06
C ASP A 225 -23.15 4.19 3.36
N GLY A 226 -23.07 4.71 4.58
CA GLY A 226 -23.80 5.92 5.02
C GLY A 226 -23.04 7.25 4.85
N ALA A 227 -21.85 7.23 4.25
CA ALA A 227 -21.02 8.41 4.13
C ALA A 227 -21.61 9.45 3.16
N ALA A 228 -21.94 10.65 3.67
CA ALA A 228 -22.38 11.78 2.84
C ALA A 228 -21.36 12.15 1.77
N THR A 229 -20.07 12.21 2.13
CA THR A 229 -18.95 12.42 1.20
C THR A 229 -17.84 11.41 1.48
N LEU A 230 -17.73 10.41 0.61
CA LEU A 230 -16.72 9.34 0.77
C LEU A 230 -15.31 9.84 0.43
N ALA A 231 -15.17 10.66 -0.61
CA ALA A 231 -13.89 11.16 -1.10
C ALA A 231 -14.01 12.61 -1.56
N GLY A 232 -12.90 13.34 -1.45
CA GLY A 232 -12.71 14.68 -1.99
C GLY A 232 -11.65 14.72 -3.08
N ALA A 233 -11.39 15.91 -3.62
CA ALA A 233 -10.34 16.12 -4.61
C ALA A 233 -8.94 15.99 -3.98
N ALA A 234 -8.02 15.35 -4.68
CA ALA A 234 -6.61 15.30 -4.34
C ALA A 234 -5.81 16.24 -5.25
N ALA A 235 -5.12 17.21 -4.66
CA ALA A 235 -4.19 18.11 -5.35
C ALA A 235 -2.83 17.42 -5.64
N LEU A 236 -2.85 16.15 -6.05
CA LEU A 236 -1.67 15.36 -6.35
C LEU A 236 -1.54 15.17 -7.86
N ARG A 237 -0.38 15.53 -8.40
CA ARG A 237 -0.06 15.29 -9.81
C ARG A 237 0.44 13.85 -10.03
N PRO A 238 0.10 13.19 -11.15
CA PRO A 238 0.73 11.95 -11.56
C PRO A 238 2.25 12.11 -11.58
N THR A 239 2.97 11.16 -11.00
CA THR A 239 4.37 11.39 -10.62
C THR A 239 5.37 11.29 -11.77
N ALA A 240 4.95 10.87 -12.96
CA ALA A 240 5.78 10.85 -14.18
C ALA A 240 4.90 10.52 -15.41
N PRO A 241 4.35 11.52 -16.12
CA PRO A 241 3.70 11.28 -17.40
C PRO A 241 4.69 10.75 -18.45
N ASP A 242 5.95 11.19 -18.43
CA ASP A 242 6.92 10.94 -19.52
C ASP A 242 7.98 9.88 -19.20
N ARG A 243 7.60 8.82 -18.44
CA ARG A 243 8.54 7.79 -17.99
C ARG A 243 9.33 7.13 -19.13
N GLU A 244 8.70 7.01 -20.30
CA GLU A 244 9.27 6.37 -21.50
C GLU A 244 10.40 7.21 -22.10
N ALA A 245 10.31 8.54 -21.98
CA ALA A 245 11.34 9.46 -22.42
C ALA A 245 12.53 9.51 -21.44
N VAL A 246 12.30 9.17 -20.17
CA VAL A 246 13.30 9.22 -19.10
C VAL A 246 14.07 7.91 -18.96
N VAL A 247 13.43 6.75 -19.16
CA VAL A 247 14.07 5.45 -19.00
C VAL A 247 14.65 4.96 -20.33
N THR A 248 15.98 4.97 -20.45
CA THR A 248 16.69 4.73 -21.72
C THR A 248 16.53 3.31 -22.27
N ASN A 249 16.27 2.33 -21.40
CA ASN A 249 16.01 0.94 -21.76
C ASN A 249 14.55 0.53 -21.55
N TRP A 250 13.60 1.46 -21.75
CA TRP A 250 12.16 1.24 -21.56
C TRP A 250 11.63 0.01 -22.30
N THR A 251 11.95 -0.15 -23.59
CA THR A 251 11.51 -1.31 -24.40
C THR A 251 11.97 -2.64 -23.79
N ALA A 252 13.21 -2.72 -23.30
CA ALA A 252 13.72 -3.92 -22.64
C ALA A 252 12.99 -4.20 -21.31
N LEU A 253 12.64 -3.15 -20.57
CA LEU A 253 11.88 -3.26 -19.32
C LEU A 253 10.44 -3.76 -19.56
N VAL A 254 9.78 -3.31 -20.63
CA VAL A 254 8.45 -3.79 -21.03
C VAL A 254 8.51 -5.25 -21.50
N ALA A 255 9.51 -5.61 -22.30
CA ALA A 255 9.71 -7.00 -22.72
C ALA A 255 9.97 -7.93 -21.53
N LEU A 256 10.74 -7.46 -20.54
CA LEU A 256 10.96 -8.16 -19.28
C LEU A 256 9.65 -8.37 -18.51
N GLU A 257 8.81 -7.35 -18.38
CA GLU A 257 7.49 -7.48 -17.74
C GLU A 257 6.64 -8.56 -18.42
N ALA A 258 6.55 -8.54 -19.76
CA ALA A 258 5.77 -9.52 -20.51
C ALA A 258 6.26 -10.95 -20.26
N ARG A 259 7.58 -11.17 -20.28
CA ARG A 259 8.19 -12.47 -19.97
C ARG A 259 7.87 -12.93 -18.55
N VAL A 260 8.07 -12.07 -17.55
CA VAL A 260 7.84 -12.40 -16.13
C VAL A 260 6.36 -12.75 -15.88
N ARG A 261 5.43 -12.06 -16.54
CA ARG A 261 3.99 -12.37 -16.46
C ARG A 261 3.67 -13.73 -17.05
N ALA A 262 4.12 -14.00 -18.29
CA ALA A 262 3.88 -15.27 -18.96
C ALA A 262 4.42 -16.47 -18.17
N GLU A 263 5.62 -16.35 -17.59
CA GLU A 263 6.19 -17.39 -16.74
C GLU A 263 5.40 -17.58 -15.43
N THR A 264 4.87 -16.51 -14.85
CA THR A 264 4.06 -16.59 -13.62
C THR A 264 2.72 -17.27 -13.88
N GLU A 265 2.07 -16.94 -15.00
CA GLU A 265 0.82 -17.57 -15.45
C GLU A 265 1.04 -19.07 -15.75
N ALA A 266 2.13 -19.41 -16.45
CA ALA A 266 2.49 -20.80 -16.74
C ALA A 266 2.76 -21.64 -15.48
N ALA A 267 3.28 -21.01 -14.41
CA ALA A 267 3.52 -21.66 -13.12
C ALA A 267 2.24 -21.88 -12.29
N GLY A 268 1.04 -21.59 -12.83
CA GLY A 268 -0.22 -21.69 -12.08
C GLY A 268 -0.46 -20.54 -11.10
N GLY A 269 0.39 -19.52 -11.13
CA GLY A 269 0.13 -18.24 -10.49
C GLY A 269 -0.85 -17.45 -11.33
N SER A 270 -2.15 -17.76 -11.25
CA SER A 270 -3.16 -16.84 -11.80
C SER A 270 -2.94 -15.47 -11.15
N PRO A 271 -2.77 -14.38 -11.94
CA PRO A 271 -2.58 -13.05 -11.42
C PRO A 271 -3.72 -12.70 -10.46
#